data_AF-A0A2X5PRR5-F1
#
_entry.id   AF-A0A2X5PRR5-F1
#
_cell.length_a   1.000
_cell.length_b   1.000
_cell.length_c   1.000
_cell.angle_alpha   90.00
_cell.angle_beta   90.00
_cell.angle_gamma   90.00
#
_symmetry.space_group_name_H-M   'P 1'
#
loop_
_entity.id
_entity.type
_entity.pdbx_description
1 polymer ?
#
loop_
_entity_poly.entity_id
_entity_poly.type
_entity_poly.pdbx_seq_one_letter_code
_entity_poly.pdbx_strand_id
1 'polypeptide(L)'
;MTGRLLLLGCVMALGYSALKSTLLMQHNMATLPPGALVDALMKNETYHDSPLVYLPFAHVLNDQHRLAEARLRKTLPSQLLNVDAQLPAYEQQFLTASLPVKRQMVLSLAQTLLTRQAMRDGATLAALSLRPAIPDALRLYSVDPSASPYARLALERREMQQPTGARHLAALHRLLTALINDDHTLAWLTAPDDTLHDVLASDYWPQLPDTVRLSGIWTRQGEVQLTEWVNLIVQAGGKSPSGAALQQFMQALPVLRQNAWRRMLFSVASYLQDQARVRCRKTN
;
A
#
# COMPACT_ATOMS: atom_id res chain seq x y z
N MET A 1 -26.13 16.47 49.80
CA MET A 1 -26.94 15.75 48.77
C MET A 1 -26.17 15.50 47.48
N THR A 2 -25.31 16.43 47.06
CA THR A 2 -24.42 16.33 45.88
C THR A 2 -23.52 15.09 45.84
N GLY A 3 -22.93 14.67 46.96
CA GLY A 3 -22.05 13.47 46.98
C GLY A 3 -22.75 12.14 46.69
N ARG A 4 -24.02 11.97 47.10
CA ARG A 4 -24.80 10.75 46.83
C ARG A 4 -25.23 10.64 45.37
N LEU A 5 -25.55 11.78 44.74
CA LEU A 5 -25.89 11.83 43.31
C LEU A 5 -24.66 11.53 42.43
N LEU A 6 -23.49 12.00 42.82
CA LEU A 6 -22.23 11.72 42.12
C LEU A 6 -21.87 10.22 42.20
N LEU A 7 -22.00 9.61 43.38
CA LEU A 7 -21.80 8.16 43.54
C LEU A 7 -22.79 7.33 42.71
N LEU A 8 -24.06 7.72 42.67
CA LEU A 8 -25.07 7.06 41.84
C LEU A 8 -24.71 7.15 40.34
N GLY A 9 -24.25 8.32 39.90
CA GLY A 9 -23.76 8.54 38.54
C GLY A 9 -22.55 7.65 38.20
N CYS A 10 -21.59 7.52 39.10
CA CYS A 10 -20.43 6.64 38.93
C CYS A 10 -20.83 5.16 38.84
N VAL A 11 -21.75 4.70 39.69
CA VAL A 11 -22.23 3.30 39.67
C VAL A 11 -22.98 3.01 38.36
N MET A 12 -23.84 3.92 37.90
CA MET A 12 -24.52 3.76 36.61
C MET A 12 -23.53 3.77 35.43
N ALA A 13 -22.53 4.65 35.44
CA ALA A 13 -21.48 4.68 34.43
C ALA A 13 -20.68 3.37 34.40
N LEU A 14 -20.25 2.86 35.56
CA LEU A 14 -19.54 1.58 35.66
C LEU A 14 -20.40 0.40 35.23
N GLY A 15 -21.68 0.37 35.58
CA GLY A 15 -22.62 -0.66 35.14
C GLY A 15 -22.82 -0.65 33.62
N TYR A 16 -22.94 0.54 33.02
CA TYR A 16 -23.00 0.70 31.57
C TYR A 16 -21.70 0.24 30.89
N SER A 17 -20.54 0.66 31.42
CA SER A 17 -19.22 0.22 30.96
C SER A 17 -19.05 -1.30 31.04
N ALA A 18 -19.53 -1.93 32.10
CA ALA A 18 -19.47 -3.38 32.29
C ALA A 18 -20.31 -4.09 31.22
N LEU A 19 -21.57 -3.67 31.04
CA LEU A 19 -22.48 -4.25 30.07
C LEU A 19 -21.98 -4.08 28.63
N LYS A 20 -21.39 -2.93 28.30
CA LYS A 20 -20.76 -2.73 26.99
C LYS A 20 -19.53 -3.63 26.82
N SER A 21 -18.69 -3.74 27.84
CA SER A 21 -17.47 -4.56 27.78
C SER A 21 -17.79 -6.05 27.58
N THR A 22 -18.80 -6.59 28.26
CA THR A 22 -19.20 -8.00 28.09
C THR A 22 -19.68 -8.32 26.68
N LEU A 23 -20.29 -7.36 25.98
CA LEU A 23 -20.67 -7.52 24.57
C LEU A 23 -19.46 -7.71 23.67
N LEU A 24 -18.29 -7.18 24.02
CA LEU A 24 -17.03 -7.38 23.29
C LEU A 24 -16.27 -8.64 23.74
N MET A 25 -16.73 -9.30 24.80
CA MET A 25 -16.09 -10.51 25.29
C MET A 25 -16.51 -11.74 24.50
N GLN A 26 -15.57 -12.67 24.33
CA GLN A 26 -15.81 -13.95 23.69
C GLN A 26 -15.51 -15.07 24.69
N HIS A 27 -16.53 -15.87 24.98
CA HIS A 27 -16.40 -17.03 25.85
C HIS A 27 -15.77 -18.19 25.07
N ASN A 28 -15.06 -19.07 25.76
CA ASN A 28 -14.48 -20.31 25.22
C ASN A 28 -13.49 -20.12 24.06
N MET A 29 -12.64 -19.09 24.12
CA MET A 29 -11.59 -18.85 23.11
C MET A 29 -10.64 -20.03 22.88
N ALA A 30 -10.53 -20.96 23.84
CA ALA A 30 -9.59 -22.07 23.78
C ALA A 30 -9.87 -23.07 22.65
N THR A 31 -11.12 -23.16 22.17
CA THR A 31 -11.58 -24.14 21.18
C THR A 31 -11.96 -23.51 19.84
N LEU A 32 -11.83 -22.19 19.70
CA LEU A 32 -12.25 -21.49 18.49
C LEU A 32 -11.31 -21.78 17.31
N PRO A 33 -11.85 -21.99 16.10
CA PRO A 33 -11.04 -22.08 14.89
C PRO A 33 -10.41 -20.72 14.54
N PRO A 34 -9.35 -20.69 13.71
CA PRO A 34 -8.64 -19.46 13.33
C PRO A 34 -9.54 -18.31 12.82
N GLY A 35 -10.56 -18.62 12.02
CA GLY A 35 -11.51 -17.59 11.54
C GLY A 35 -12.30 -16.94 12.68
N ALA A 36 -12.85 -17.73 13.61
CA ALA A 36 -13.58 -17.20 14.75
C ALA A 36 -12.67 -16.44 15.74
N LEU A 37 -11.38 -16.80 15.83
CA LEU A 37 -10.40 -16.04 16.60
C LEU A 37 -10.14 -14.65 16.00
N VAL A 38 -10.11 -14.55 14.67
CA VAL A 38 -10.02 -13.26 13.97
C VAL A 38 -11.26 -12.41 14.23
N ASP A 39 -12.45 -12.98 14.10
CA ASP A 39 -13.69 -12.23 14.35
C ASP A 39 -13.75 -11.71 15.79
N ALA A 40 -13.32 -12.53 16.74
CA ALA A 40 -13.22 -12.14 18.14
C ALA A 40 -12.18 -11.03 18.37
N LEU A 41 -11.05 -11.03 17.64
CA LEU A 41 -10.06 -9.96 17.67
C LEU A 41 -10.64 -8.65 17.13
N MET A 42 -11.24 -8.68 15.93
CA MET A 42 -11.81 -7.48 15.29
C MET A 42 -12.93 -6.88 16.15
N LYS A 43 -13.79 -7.73 16.71
CA LYS A 43 -14.85 -7.31 17.63
C LYS A 43 -14.29 -6.73 18.91
N ASN A 44 -13.25 -7.33 19.47
CA ASN A 44 -12.61 -6.81 20.68
C ASN A 44 -12.04 -5.41 20.42
N GLU A 45 -11.38 -5.17 19.30
CA GLU A 45 -10.74 -3.89 18.98
C GLU A 45 -11.70 -2.70 18.83
N THR A 46 -13.02 -2.91 18.68
CA THR A 46 -13.99 -1.79 18.57
C THR A 46 -14.09 -0.96 19.85
N TYR A 47 -13.52 -1.41 20.98
CA TYR A 47 -13.49 -0.59 22.19
C TYR A 47 -12.70 0.72 21.99
N HIS A 48 -11.78 0.75 21.02
CA HIS A 48 -11.01 1.94 20.66
C HIS A 48 -11.88 3.09 20.11
N ASP A 49 -13.09 2.79 19.62
CA ASP A 49 -14.03 3.79 19.11
C ASP A 49 -14.70 4.60 20.24
N SER A 50 -14.62 4.13 21.48
CA SER A 50 -15.23 4.79 22.65
C SER A 50 -14.40 4.55 23.92
N PRO A 51 -13.15 5.06 23.99
CA PRO A 51 -12.18 4.65 25.00
C PRO A 51 -12.64 4.94 26.43
N LEU A 52 -13.35 6.04 26.66
CA LEU A 52 -13.86 6.40 28.00
C LEU A 52 -14.92 5.42 28.52
N VAL A 53 -15.73 4.84 27.62
CA VAL A 53 -16.76 3.86 28.00
C VAL A 53 -16.10 2.57 28.48
N TYR A 54 -15.01 2.15 27.85
CA TYR A 54 -14.36 0.87 28.13
C TYR A 54 -13.18 0.97 29.10
N LEU A 55 -12.73 2.18 29.45
CA LEU A 55 -11.57 2.43 30.32
C LEU A 55 -11.58 1.56 31.60
N PRO A 56 -12.68 1.44 32.37
CA PRO A 56 -12.68 0.65 33.60
C PRO A 56 -12.37 -0.84 33.40
N PHE A 57 -12.60 -1.38 32.20
CA PHE A 57 -12.43 -2.79 31.85
C PHE A 57 -11.39 -3.01 30.73
N ALA A 58 -10.64 -1.97 30.35
CA ALA A 58 -9.68 -2.04 29.26
C ALA A 58 -8.62 -3.12 29.46
N HIS A 59 -8.21 -3.37 30.72
CA HIS A 59 -7.27 -4.46 31.05
C HIS A 59 -7.81 -5.83 30.63
N VAL A 60 -9.07 -6.13 30.96
CA VAL A 60 -9.71 -7.41 30.63
C VAL A 60 -9.87 -7.57 29.12
N LEU A 61 -10.24 -6.49 28.42
CA LEU A 61 -10.32 -6.49 26.96
C LEU A 61 -8.96 -6.73 26.32
N ASN A 62 -7.89 -6.14 26.87
CA ASN A 62 -6.51 -6.35 26.40
C ASN A 62 -5.99 -7.77 26.70
N ASP A 63 -6.34 -8.35 27.84
CA ASP A 63 -6.01 -9.75 28.15
C ASP A 63 -6.66 -10.71 27.14
N GLN A 64 -7.93 -10.49 26.85
CA GLN A 64 -8.67 -11.24 25.85
C GLN A 64 -8.02 -11.09 24.46
N HIS A 65 -7.63 -9.87 24.08
CA HIS A 65 -6.92 -9.59 22.85
C HIS A 65 -5.64 -10.44 22.72
N ARG A 66 -4.77 -10.37 23.73
CA ARG A 66 -3.50 -11.11 23.78
C ARG A 66 -3.71 -12.62 23.74
N LEU A 67 -4.76 -13.12 24.41
CA LEU A 67 -5.12 -14.53 24.41
C LEU A 67 -5.51 -15.00 23.01
N ALA A 68 -6.36 -14.25 22.31
CA ALA A 68 -6.79 -14.58 20.95
C ALA A 68 -5.61 -14.59 19.97
N GLU A 69 -4.71 -13.60 20.03
CA GLU A 69 -3.49 -13.60 19.22
C GLU A 69 -2.57 -14.78 19.52
N ALA A 70 -2.40 -15.13 20.80
CA ALA A 70 -1.55 -16.24 21.22
C ALA A 70 -2.11 -17.59 20.75
N ARG A 71 -3.45 -17.72 20.73
CA ARG A 71 -4.12 -18.88 20.19
C ARG A 71 -3.98 -18.97 18.69
N LEU A 72 -4.24 -17.88 17.97
CA LEU A 72 -4.13 -17.83 16.52
C LEU A 72 -2.75 -18.31 16.05
N ARG A 73 -1.68 -17.85 16.69
CA ARG A 73 -0.31 -18.27 16.39
C ARG A 73 -0.05 -19.76 16.67
N LYS A 74 -0.69 -20.34 17.69
CA LYS A 74 -0.53 -21.77 18.01
C LYS A 74 -1.32 -22.66 17.06
N THR A 75 -2.49 -22.21 16.62
CA THR A 75 -3.41 -23.01 15.80
C THR A 75 -3.14 -22.91 14.31
N LEU A 76 -2.51 -21.81 13.85
CA LEU A 76 -2.21 -21.61 12.45
C LEU A 76 -0.76 -22.02 12.15
N PRO A 77 -0.52 -23.07 11.34
CA PRO A 77 0.82 -23.43 10.91
C PRO A 77 1.43 -22.28 10.13
N SER A 78 2.51 -21.70 10.67
CA SER A 78 3.18 -20.55 10.07
C SER A 78 4.68 -20.68 10.24
N GLN A 79 5.43 -20.34 9.19
CA GLN A 79 6.88 -20.26 9.21
C GLN A 79 7.31 -18.82 8.89
N LEU A 80 8.15 -18.24 9.74
CA LEU A 80 8.73 -16.93 9.48
C LEU A 80 9.69 -17.04 8.29
N LEU A 81 9.50 -16.17 7.31
CA LEU A 81 10.35 -16.11 6.12
C LEU A 81 11.69 -15.45 6.46
N ASN A 82 12.76 -15.93 5.83
CA ASN A 82 14.08 -15.38 6.02
C ASN A 82 14.24 -14.07 5.23
N VAL A 83 14.24 -12.95 5.94
CA VAL A 83 14.42 -11.60 5.38
C VAL A 83 15.73 -11.47 4.59
N ASP A 84 16.80 -12.10 5.07
CA ASP A 84 18.14 -12.03 4.46
C ASP A 84 18.19 -12.72 3.10
N ALA A 85 17.29 -13.66 2.83
CA ALA A 85 17.14 -14.28 1.52
C ALA A 85 16.05 -13.61 0.67
N GLN A 86 14.98 -13.14 1.29
CA GLN A 86 13.80 -12.60 0.61
C GLN A 86 14.05 -11.24 -0.05
N LEU A 87 14.70 -10.29 0.65
CA LEU A 87 14.90 -8.95 0.11
C LEU A 87 15.89 -8.93 -1.08
N PRO A 88 17.03 -9.65 -1.04
CA PRO A 88 17.89 -9.76 -2.22
C PRO A 88 17.20 -10.43 -3.42
N ALA A 89 16.32 -11.41 -3.18
CA ALA A 89 15.54 -12.02 -4.25
C ALA A 89 14.55 -11.02 -4.88
N TYR A 90 13.91 -10.18 -4.07
CA TYR A 90 13.03 -9.10 -4.55
C TYR A 90 13.80 -8.05 -5.37
N GLU A 91 14.99 -7.67 -4.91
CA GLU A 91 15.89 -6.77 -5.64
C GLU A 91 16.31 -7.36 -6.99
N GLN A 92 16.71 -8.63 -7.03
CA GLN A 92 17.09 -9.29 -8.29
C GLN A 92 15.94 -9.39 -9.29
N GLN A 93 14.72 -9.64 -8.80
CA GLN A 93 13.51 -9.60 -9.63
C GLN A 93 13.28 -8.19 -10.19
N PHE A 94 13.50 -7.15 -9.38
CA PHE A 94 13.38 -5.77 -9.83
C PHE A 94 14.38 -5.45 -10.94
N LEU A 95 15.65 -5.83 -10.79
CA LEU A 95 16.70 -5.53 -11.78
C LEU A 95 16.42 -6.10 -13.17
N THR A 96 15.75 -7.25 -13.23
CA THR A 96 15.43 -7.95 -14.49
C THR A 96 14.02 -7.67 -15.02
N ALA A 97 13.20 -6.95 -14.26
CA ALA A 97 11.83 -6.64 -14.63
C ALA A 97 11.71 -5.56 -15.72
N SER A 98 10.60 -5.61 -16.47
CA SER A 98 10.23 -4.52 -17.38
C SER A 98 9.89 -3.24 -16.61
N LEU A 99 9.97 -2.08 -17.27
CA LEU A 99 9.73 -0.78 -16.63
C LEU A 99 8.34 -0.68 -15.93
N PRO A 100 7.22 -1.13 -16.52
CA PRO A 100 5.92 -1.14 -15.83
C PRO A 100 5.92 -2.05 -14.59
N VAL A 101 6.60 -3.19 -14.65
CA VAL A 101 6.71 -4.12 -13.52
C VAL A 101 7.59 -3.54 -12.42
N LYS A 102 8.70 -2.87 -12.76
CA LYS A 102 9.53 -2.11 -11.81
C LYS A 102 8.68 -1.08 -11.05
N ARG A 103 7.82 -0.33 -11.75
CA ARG A 103 6.87 0.60 -11.12
C ARG A 103 5.97 -0.12 -10.12
N GLN A 104 5.32 -1.20 -10.54
CA GLN A 104 4.41 -1.95 -9.65
C GLN A 104 5.13 -2.48 -8.41
N MET A 105 6.37 -2.96 -8.55
CA MET A 105 7.18 -3.45 -7.44
C MET A 105 7.51 -2.32 -6.45
N VAL A 106 7.88 -1.13 -6.92
CA VAL A 106 8.16 0.03 -6.04
C VAL A 106 6.89 0.48 -5.32
N LEU A 107 5.77 0.60 -6.02
CA LEU A 107 4.49 1.01 -5.43
C LEU A 107 3.97 -0.01 -4.41
N SER A 108 4.09 -1.30 -4.71
CA SER A 108 3.69 -2.38 -3.80
C SER A 108 4.56 -2.42 -2.55
N LEU A 109 5.87 -2.15 -2.69
CA LEU A 109 6.78 -2.03 -1.56
C LEU A 109 6.45 -0.80 -0.70
N ALA A 110 6.19 0.36 -1.32
CA ALA A 110 5.78 1.57 -0.62
C ALA A 110 4.47 1.36 0.18
N GLN A 111 3.47 0.74 -0.44
CA GLN A 111 2.21 0.41 0.23
C GLN A 111 2.40 -0.61 1.37
N THR A 112 3.30 -1.58 1.19
CA THR A 112 3.67 -2.54 2.24
C THR A 112 4.33 -1.81 3.41
N LEU A 113 5.28 -0.91 3.16
CA LEU A 113 5.92 -0.08 4.19
C LEU A 113 4.89 0.70 5.01
N LEU A 114 3.94 1.39 4.37
CA LEU A 114 2.88 2.12 5.09
C LEU A 114 1.98 1.20 5.91
N THR A 115 1.67 0.02 5.40
CA THR A 115 0.85 -0.98 6.11
C THR A 115 1.61 -1.54 7.32
N ARG A 116 2.90 -1.84 7.16
CA ARG A 116 3.79 -2.33 8.23
C ARG A 116 4.03 -1.27 9.30
N GLN A 117 4.16 0.01 8.91
CA GLN A 117 4.23 1.13 9.85
C GLN A 117 2.92 1.25 10.64
N ALA A 118 1.76 1.20 9.98
CA ALA A 118 0.47 1.23 10.66
C ALA A 118 0.29 0.04 11.64
N MET A 119 0.77 -1.15 11.30
CA MET A 119 0.80 -2.30 12.23
C MET A 119 1.59 -2.00 13.50
N ARG A 120 2.76 -1.35 13.35
CA ARG A 120 3.62 -0.94 14.47
C ARG A 120 2.99 0.15 15.32
N ASP A 121 2.28 1.07 14.68
CA ASP A 121 1.59 2.18 15.35
C ASP A 121 0.27 1.75 16.02
N GLY A 122 -0.04 0.46 16.02
CA GLY A 122 -1.19 -0.09 16.75
C GLY A 122 -2.51 -0.02 15.98
N ALA A 123 -2.49 0.09 14.65
CA ALA A 123 -3.71 0.04 13.85
C ALA A 123 -4.50 -1.26 14.11
N THR A 124 -5.83 -1.12 14.18
CA THR A 124 -6.75 -2.26 14.35
C THR A 124 -6.72 -3.15 13.11
N LEU A 125 -7.05 -4.43 13.30
CA LEU A 125 -7.16 -5.40 12.21
C LEU A 125 -8.22 -4.96 11.19
N ALA A 126 -9.31 -4.34 11.65
CA ALA A 126 -10.31 -3.73 10.78
C ALA A 126 -9.72 -2.60 9.92
N ALA A 127 -8.96 -1.66 10.49
CA ALA A 127 -8.34 -0.58 9.72
C ALA A 127 -7.28 -1.12 8.74
N LEU A 128 -6.51 -2.13 9.15
CA LEU A 128 -5.52 -2.78 8.27
C LEU A 128 -6.18 -3.58 7.14
N SER A 129 -7.37 -4.13 7.35
CA SER A 129 -8.11 -4.90 6.34
C SER A 129 -8.55 -4.08 5.12
N LEU A 130 -8.67 -2.76 5.29
CA LEU A 130 -9.03 -1.82 4.23
C LEU A 130 -7.82 -1.39 3.39
N ARG A 131 -6.59 -1.74 3.82
CA ARG A 131 -5.38 -1.44 3.06
C ARG A 131 -5.18 -2.45 1.94
N PRO A 132 -4.49 -2.06 0.85
CA PRO A 132 -4.10 -3.00 -0.20
C PRO A 132 -3.38 -4.23 0.34
N ALA A 133 -3.64 -5.38 -0.30
CA ALA A 133 -3.04 -6.64 0.09
C ALA A 133 -1.51 -6.60 -0.06
N ILE A 134 -0.82 -7.14 0.94
CA ILE A 134 0.64 -7.28 0.90
C ILE A 134 0.99 -8.41 -0.10
N PRO A 135 1.84 -8.15 -1.11
CA PRO A 135 2.29 -9.16 -2.05
C PRO A 135 3.00 -10.31 -1.33
N ASP A 136 2.87 -11.53 -1.82
CA ASP A 136 3.48 -12.71 -1.21
C ASP A 136 5.01 -12.58 -1.08
N ALA A 137 5.66 -11.93 -2.05
CA ALA A 137 7.09 -11.65 -2.04
C ALA A 137 7.55 -10.75 -0.88
N LEU A 138 6.64 -10.03 -0.22
CA LEU A 138 6.90 -9.12 0.91
C LEU A 138 6.19 -9.55 2.21
N ARG A 139 5.65 -10.78 2.25
CA ARG A 139 5.05 -11.36 3.46
C ARG A 139 6.13 -11.71 4.49
N LEU A 140 5.75 -11.67 5.77
CA LEU A 140 6.62 -12.10 6.87
C LEU A 140 6.51 -13.61 7.11
N TYR A 141 5.34 -14.18 6.84
CA TYR A 141 5.06 -15.58 7.09
C TYR A 141 4.68 -16.29 5.80
N SER A 142 5.20 -17.50 5.65
CA SER A 142 4.52 -18.54 4.91
C SER A 142 3.47 -19.15 5.84
N VAL A 143 2.23 -19.16 5.42
CA VAL A 143 1.09 -19.75 6.14
C VAL A 143 0.34 -20.65 5.18
N ASP A 144 -0.37 -21.63 5.75
CA ASP A 144 -1.27 -22.50 5.00
C ASP A 144 -2.12 -21.69 3.99
N PRO A 145 -2.16 -22.08 2.70
CA PRO A 145 -2.97 -21.39 1.69
C PRO A 145 -4.46 -21.30 2.03
N SER A 146 -4.98 -22.22 2.85
CA SER A 146 -6.37 -22.21 3.33
C SER A 146 -6.64 -21.19 4.44
N ALA A 147 -5.59 -20.53 4.97
CA ALA A 147 -5.72 -19.53 6.00
C ALA A 147 -6.43 -18.27 5.49
N SER A 148 -7.39 -17.76 6.27
CA SER A 148 -8.03 -16.48 5.98
C SER A 148 -7.00 -15.34 5.87
N PRO A 149 -7.16 -14.40 4.91
CA PRO A 149 -6.29 -13.22 4.79
C PRO A 149 -6.16 -12.42 6.08
N TYR A 150 -7.23 -12.34 6.88
CA TYR A 150 -7.24 -11.64 8.16
C TYR A 150 -6.45 -12.37 9.25
N ALA A 151 -6.46 -13.71 9.23
CA ALA A 151 -5.66 -14.51 10.15
C ALA A 151 -4.16 -14.31 9.88
N ARG A 152 -3.78 -14.32 8.60
CA ARG A 152 -2.42 -13.97 8.16
C ARG A 152 -2.05 -12.55 8.59
N LEU A 153 -2.93 -11.58 8.35
CA LEU A 153 -2.71 -10.17 8.69
C LEU A 153 -2.54 -9.96 10.20
N ALA A 154 -3.31 -10.66 11.03
CA ALA A 154 -3.19 -10.61 12.48
C ALA A 154 -1.84 -11.16 12.98
N LEU A 155 -1.37 -12.28 12.44
CA LEU A 155 -0.03 -12.81 12.77
C LEU A 155 1.08 -11.84 12.37
N GLU A 156 0.98 -11.30 11.17
CA GLU A 156 1.96 -10.34 10.66
C GLU A 156 1.99 -9.04 11.48
N ARG A 157 0.82 -8.51 11.86
CA ARG A 157 0.71 -7.32 12.72
C ARG A 157 1.40 -7.57 14.07
N ARG A 158 1.14 -8.72 14.69
CA ARG A 158 1.78 -9.12 15.94
C ARG A 158 3.31 -9.18 15.83
N GLU A 159 3.83 -9.74 14.74
CA GLU A 159 5.29 -9.78 14.52
C GLU A 159 5.85 -8.38 14.31
N MET A 160 5.15 -7.53 13.56
CA MET A 160 5.57 -6.15 13.37
C MET A 160 5.60 -5.35 14.68
N GLN A 161 4.72 -5.62 15.63
CA GLN A 161 4.71 -4.96 16.94
C GLN A 161 5.86 -5.38 17.88
N GLN A 162 6.59 -6.45 17.57
CA GLN A 162 7.77 -6.85 18.32
C GLN A 162 8.99 -5.96 17.99
N PRO A 163 10.06 -5.99 18.82
CA PRO A 163 11.31 -5.26 18.52
C PRO A 163 11.97 -5.68 17.18
N THR A 164 11.79 -6.94 16.76
CA THR A 164 12.24 -7.46 15.46
C THR A 164 11.58 -6.74 14.27
N GLY A 165 10.31 -6.36 14.41
CA GLY A 165 9.57 -5.62 13.38
C GLY A 165 10.20 -4.27 13.03
N ALA A 166 10.89 -3.60 13.96
CA ALA A 166 11.59 -2.34 13.68
C ALA A 166 12.77 -2.55 12.72
N ARG A 167 13.51 -3.64 12.92
CA ARG A 167 14.63 -4.03 12.05
C ARG A 167 14.13 -4.42 10.66
N HIS A 168 13.03 -5.16 10.58
CA HIS A 168 12.41 -5.51 9.30
C HIS A 168 11.95 -4.26 8.54
N LEU A 169 11.27 -3.34 9.21
CA LEU A 169 10.84 -2.08 8.58
C LEU A 169 12.03 -1.26 8.07
N ALA A 170 13.10 -1.16 8.85
CA ALA A 170 14.32 -0.48 8.42
C ALA A 170 14.96 -1.15 7.18
N ALA A 171 14.93 -2.48 7.10
CA ALA A 171 15.40 -3.22 5.92
C ALA A 171 14.55 -2.91 4.67
N LEU A 172 13.22 -2.87 4.81
CA LEU A 172 12.32 -2.48 3.72
C LEU A 172 12.54 -1.03 3.25
N HIS A 173 12.79 -0.08 4.17
CA HIS A 173 13.13 1.30 3.79
C HIS A 173 14.43 1.38 2.99
N ARG A 174 15.45 0.60 3.38
CA ARG A 174 16.72 0.52 2.63
C ARG A 174 16.49 -0.08 1.25
N LEU A 175 15.71 -1.15 1.15
CA LEU A 175 15.33 -1.73 -0.13
C LEU A 175 14.63 -0.71 -1.01
N LEU A 176 13.60 -0.01 -0.51
CA LEU A 176 12.90 1.03 -1.28
C LEU A 176 13.87 2.10 -1.81
N THR A 177 14.82 2.50 -0.96
CA THR A 177 15.85 3.47 -1.33
C THR A 177 16.78 2.94 -2.42
N ALA A 178 17.20 1.68 -2.33
CA ALA A 178 18.03 1.03 -3.33
C ALA A 178 17.29 0.95 -4.68
N LEU A 179 16.03 0.50 -4.69
CA LEU A 179 15.23 0.38 -5.92
C LEU A 179 15.01 1.72 -6.62
N ILE A 180 14.78 2.80 -5.87
CA ILE A 180 14.62 4.15 -6.43
C ILE A 180 15.93 4.65 -7.02
N ASN A 181 17.06 4.38 -6.35
CA ASN A 181 18.37 4.86 -6.76
C ASN A 181 19.04 3.99 -7.84
N ASP A 182 18.49 2.82 -8.17
CA ASP A 182 18.93 1.96 -9.28
C ASP A 182 18.89 2.69 -10.63
N ASP A 183 17.85 3.49 -10.85
CA ASP A 183 17.64 4.24 -12.08
C ASP A 183 17.51 5.74 -11.81
N HIS A 184 18.59 6.48 -12.05
CA HIS A 184 18.62 7.94 -11.89
C HIS A 184 17.64 8.70 -12.79
N THR A 185 17.18 8.09 -13.89
CA THR A 185 16.20 8.72 -14.79
C THR A 185 14.76 8.47 -14.37
N LEU A 186 14.54 7.50 -13.46
CA LEU A 186 13.23 7.00 -13.06
C LEU A 186 12.35 6.68 -14.28
N ALA A 187 12.94 6.06 -15.32
CA ALA A 187 12.22 5.67 -16.53
C ALA A 187 11.06 4.72 -16.22
N TRP A 188 11.21 3.90 -15.17
CA TRP A 188 10.13 3.04 -14.67
C TRP A 188 8.90 3.83 -14.23
N LEU A 189 9.06 5.03 -13.67
CA LEU A 189 7.96 5.85 -13.17
C LEU A 189 7.10 6.40 -14.31
N THR A 190 7.73 6.68 -15.45
CA THR A 190 7.08 7.23 -16.67
C THR A 190 6.77 6.16 -17.71
N ALA A 191 6.88 4.87 -17.36
CA ALA A 191 6.50 3.78 -18.23
C ALA A 191 5.00 3.86 -18.59
N PRO A 192 4.57 3.31 -19.75
CA PRO A 192 3.16 3.22 -20.07
C PRO A 192 2.36 2.53 -18.96
N ASP A 193 1.10 2.91 -18.80
CA ASP A 193 0.17 2.33 -17.85
C ASP A 193 -1.15 2.04 -18.57
N ASP A 194 -1.63 0.80 -18.46
CA ASP A 194 -2.82 0.36 -19.20
C ASP A 194 -4.11 1.05 -18.73
N THR A 195 -4.11 1.69 -17.55
CA THR A 195 -5.24 2.48 -17.06
C THR A 195 -5.24 3.91 -17.60
N LEU A 196 -4.11 4.37 -18.13
CA LEU A 196 -3.94 5.69 -18.71
C LEU A 196 -4.04 5.59 -20.24
N HIS A 197 -5.15 6.05 -20.78
CA HIS A 197 -5.42 5.97 -22.21
C HIS A 197 -4.44 6.86 -22.98
N ASP A 198 -3.81 6.28 -24.00
CA ASP A 198 -2.96 7.01 -24.94
C ASP A 198 -3.79 8.01 -25.74
N VAL A 199 -3.19 9.15 -26.08
CA VAL A 199 -3.78 10.11 -27.01
C VAL A 199 -3.36 9.72 -28.42
N LEU A 200 -4.33 9.37 -29.26
CA LEU A 200 -4.07 9.05 -30.65
C LEU A 200 -4.04 10.32 -31.47
N ALA A 201 -3.10 10.42 -32.41
CA ALA A 201 -3.11 11.55 -33.33
C ALA A 201 -4.30 11.49 -34.31
N SER A 202 -4.80 10.28 -34.58
CA SER A 202 -5.98 10.03 -35.42
C SER A 202 -7.26 10.66 -34.86
N ASP A 203 -7.35 10.87 -33.54
CA ASP A 203 -8.47 11.58 -32.89
C ASP A 203 -8.59 13.03 -33.38
N TYR A 204 -7.48 13.64 -33.83
CA TYR A 204 -7.43 15.03 -34.29
C TYR A 204 -7.19 15.15 -35.81
N TRP A 205 -6.48 14.20 -36.40
CA TRP A 205 -6.22 14.11 -37.85
C TRP A 205 -6.52 12.68 -38.33
N PRO A 206 -7.76 12.40 -38.79
CA PRO A 206 -8.22 11.05 -39.11
C PRO A 206 -7.40 10.28 -40.15
N GLN A 207 -6.60 10.98 -40.96
CA GLN A 207 -5.69 10.40 -41.94
C GLN A 207 -4.40 9.80 -41.36
N LEU A 208 -4.10 10.05 -40.09
CA LEU A 208 -2.91 9.52 -39.41
C LEU A 208 -3.14 8.08 -38.95
N PRO A 209 -2.08 7.25 -38.92
CA PRO A 209 -2.15 5.93 -38.32
C PRO A 209 -2.13 6.02 -36.78
N ASP A 210 -2.76 5.05 -36.12
CA ASP A 210 -2.78 4.93 -34.65
C ASP A 210 -1.40 4.68 -34.03
N THR A 211 -0.38 4.42 -34.86
CA THR A 211 1.02 4.32 -34.42
C THR A 211 1.58 5.66 -33.97
N VAL A 212 1.00 6.79 -34.42
CA VAL A 212 1.35 8.13 -33.92
C VAL A 212 0.50 8.42 -32.69
N ARG A 213 1.06 8.14 -31.52
CA ARG A 213 0.37 8.31 -30.23
C ARG A 213 1.28 8.93 -29.18
N LEU A 214 0.66 9.61 -28.23
CA LEU A 214 1.29 10.06 -26.99
C LEU A 214 0.83 9.16 -25.86
N SER A 215 1.79 8.66 -25.07
CA SER A 215 1.44 7.84 -23.91
C SER A 215 0.58 8.60 -22.92
N GLY A 216 -0.47 7.94 -22.39
CA GLY A 216 -1.40 8.52 -21.42
C GLY A 216 -0.73 9.14 -20.18
N ILE A 217 0.48 8.68 -19.84
CA ILE A 217 1.31 9.21 -18.75
C ILE A 217 1.67 10.71 -18.91
N TRP A 218 1.68 11.23 -20.15
CA TRP A 218 2.01 12.62 -20.45
C TRP A 218 0.79 13.54 -20.56
N THR A 219 -0.39 13.02 -20.25
CA THR A 219 -1.64 13.78 -20.18
C THR A 219 -1.83 14.40 -18.79
N ARG A 220 -2.89 15.19 -18.60
CA ARG A 220 -3.28 15.70 -17.27
C ARG A 220 -3.62 14.56 -16.31
N GLN A 221 -4.29 13.50 -16.77
CA GLN A 221 -4.59 12.34 -15.94
C GLN A 221 -3.30 11.62 -15.52
N GLY A 222 -2.35 11.47 -16.45
CA GLY A 222 -1.03 10.92 -16.15
C GLY A 222 -0.24 11.75 -15.13
N GLU A 223 -0.31 13.08 -15.19
CA GLU A 223 0.33 13.96 -14.20
C GLU A 223 -0.25 13.79 -12.79
N VAL A 224 -1.58 13.68 -12.68
CA VAL A 224 -2.24 13.38 -11.40
C VAL A 224 -1.76 12.03 -10.88
N GLN A 225 -1.77 10.99 -11.72
CA GLN A 225 -1.36 9.64 -11.33
C GLN A 225 0.13 9.57 -10.92
N LEU A 226 1.02 10.23 -11.65
CA LEU A 226 2.44 10.35 -11.31
C LEU A 226 2.63 11.02 -9.95
N THR A 227 1.88 12.09 -9.69
CA THR A 227 1.94 12.82 -8.42
C THR A 227 1.48 11.93 -7.27
N GLU A 228 0.41 11.16 -7.45
CA GLU A 228 -0.07 10.19 -6.45
C GLU A 228 0.98 9.11 -6.17
N TRP A 229 1.60 8.54 -7.21
CA TRP A 229 2.67 7.54 -7.07
C TRP A 229 3.87 8.10 -6.31
N VAL A 230 4.33 9.30 -6.68
CA VAL A 230 5.45 9.97 -5.98
C VAL A 230 5.08 10.25 -4.52
N ASN A 231 3.88 10.76 -4.25
CA ASN A 231 3.42 11.03 -2.88
C ASN A 231 3.36 9.75 -2.04
N LEU A 232 2.86 8.65 -2.59
CA LEU A 232 2.85 7.34 -1.93
C LEU A 232 4.27 6.91 -1.55
N ILE A 233 5.21 7.03 -2.48
CA ILE A 233 6.61 6.64 -2.26
C ILE A 233 7.27 7.54 -1.21
N VAL A 234 7.05 8.85 -1.28
CA VAL A 234 7.59 9.81 -0.30
C VAL A 234 7.02 9.54 1.10
N GLN A 235 5.71 9.32 1.21
CA GLN A 235 5.06 8.97 2.47
C GLN A 235 5.63 7.67 3.05
N ALA A 236 5.84 6.66 2.20
CA ALA A 236 6.44 5.38 2.59
C ALA A 236 7.94 5.48 2.91
N GLY A 237 8.66 6.42 2.32
CA GLY A 237 10.09 6.63 2.53
C GLY A 237 10.43 7.21 3.90
N GLY A 238 9.47 7.84 4.59
CA GLY A 238 9.71 8.45 5.90
C GLY A 238 10.84 9.48 5.85
N LYS A 239 11.87 9.31 6.68
CA LYS A 239 13.08 10.18 6.70
C LYS A 239 14.16 9.75 5.69
N SER A 240 13.86 8.85 4.76
CA SER A 240 14.86 8.31 3.83
C SER A 240 15.35 9.34 2.79
N PRO A 241 16.63 9.31 2.38
CA PRO A 241 17.19 10.20 1.36
C PRO A 241 16.60 10.06 -0.05
N SER A 242 15.73 9.06 -0.32
CA SER A 242 15.06 8.86 -1.62
C SER A 242 14.27 10.07 -2.11
N GLY A 243 13.90 10.98 -1.21
CA GLY A 243 13.15 12.20 -1.54
C GLY A 243 13.86 13.11 -2.54
N ALA A 244 15.20 13.14 -2.56
CA ALA A 244 15.94 14.04 -3.44
C ALA A 244 15.81 13.66 -4.93
N ALA A 245 15.95 12.37 -5.27
CA ALA A 245 15.80 11.89 -6.65
C ALA A 245 14.37 12.11 -7.17
N LEU A 246 13.36 11.80 -6.34
CA LEU A 246 11.96 12.02 -6.67
C LEU A 246 11.63 13.52 -6.83
N GLN A 247 12.17 14.38 -5.96
CA GLN A 247 11.98 15.82 -6.06
C GLN A 247 12.62 16.39 -7.33
N GLN A 248 13.83 15.96 -7.67
CA GLN A 248 14.50 16.36 -8.91
C GLN A 248 13.70 15.92 -10.14
N PHE A 249 13.16 14.70 -10.12
CA PHE A 249 12.27 14.21 -11.17
C PHE A 249 11.01 15.06 -11.30
N MET A 250 10.34 15.39 -10.20
CA MET A 250 9.14 16.24 -10.22
C MET A 250 9.43 17.64 -10.77
N GLN A 251 10.62 18.20 -10.51
CA GLN A 251 11.06 19.47 -11.09
C GLN A 251 11.31 19.36 -12.59
N ALA A 252 11.82 18.22 -13.07
CA ALA A 252 12.05 17.97 -14.50
C ALA A 252 10.78 17.59 -15.27
N LEU A 253 9.70 17.21 -14.59
CA LEU A 253 8.48 16.67 -15.19
C LEU A 253 7.85 17.59 -16.27
N PRO A 254 7.73 18.92 -16.08
CA PRO A 254 7.19 19.80 -17.11
C PRO A 254 7.98 19.76 -18.43
N VAL A 255 9.31 19.67 -18.34
CA VAL A 255 10.21 19.59 -19.50
C VAL A 255 10.08 18.24 -20.19
N LEU A 256 10.03 17.14 -19.42
CA LEU A 256 9.81 15.79 -19.97
C LEU A 256 8.49 15.70 -20.73
N ARG A 257 7.42 16.25 -20.16
CA ARG A 257 6.10 16.32 -20.79
C ARG A 257 6.15 17.14 -22.09
N GLN A 258 6.71 18.35 -22.04
CA GLN A 258 6.83 19.19 -23.24
C GLN A 258 7.60 18.47 -24.35
N ASN A 259 8.67 17.75 -24.00
CA ASN A 259 9.44 16.96 -24.95
C ASN A 259 8.62 15.82 -25.56
N ALA A 260 7.80 15.12 -24.77
CA ALA A 260 6.93 14.05 -25.27
C ALA A 260 5.88 14.58 -26.27
N TRP A 261 5.21 15.68 -25.93
CA TRP A 261 4.28 16.37 -26.83
C TRP A 261 4.95 16.85 -28.11
N ARG A 262 6.13 17.47 -28.00
CA ARG A 262 6.90 17.93 -29.15
C ARG A 262 7.26 16.78 -30.11
N ARG A 263 7.65 15.62 -29.57
CA ARG A 263 7.94 14.43 -30.39
C ARG A 263 6.70 13.96 -31.16
N MET A 264 5.54 13.88 -30.51
CA MET A 264 4.28 13.54 -31.18
C MET A 264 3.98 14.52 -32.32
N LEU A 265 4.06 15.83 -32.05
CA LEU A 265 3.78 16.86 -33.07
C LEU A 265 4.75 16.81 -34.25
N PHE A 266 6.02 16.48 -34.02
CA PHE A 266 6.97 16.26 -35.11
C PHE A 266 6.62 15.02 -35.95
N SER A 267 6.20 13.91 -35.33
CA SER A 267 5.71 12.73 -36.06
C SER A 267 4.47 13.02 -36.90
N VAL A 268 3.55 13.84 -36.37
CA VAL A 268 2.39 14.33 -37.12
C VAL A 268 2.85 15.16 -38.33
N ALA A 269 3.72 16.15 -38.11
CA ALA A 269 4.19 17.04 -39.15
C ALA A 269 4.93 16.29 -40.28
N SER A 270 5.79 15.33 -39.94
CA SER A 270 6.50 14.52 -40.93
C SER A 270 5.52 13.70 -41.78
N TYR A 271 4.51 13.10 -41.16
CA TYR A 271 3.55 12.29 -41.88
C TYR A 271 2.69 13.12 -42.85
N LEU A 272 2.24 14.30 -42.42
CA LEU A 272 1.47 15.20 -43.28
C LEU A 272 2.31 15.72 -44.47
N GLN A 273 3.60 16.00 -44.26
CA GLN A 273 4.52 16.40 -45.33
C GLN A 273 4.72 15.28 -46.36
N ASP A 274 4.88 14.03 -45.91
CA ASP A 274 5.06 12.88 -46.80
C ASP A 274 3.79 12.61 -47.62
N GLN A 275 2.60 12.69 -47.02
CA GLN A 275 1.35 12.58 -47.76
C GLN A 275 1.19 13.66 -48.82
N ALA A 276 1.52 14.92 -48.50
CA ALA A 276 1.46 16.02 -49.46
C ALA A 276 2.39 15.77 -50.67
N ARG A 277 3.62 15.28 -50.42
CA ARG A 277 4.57 14.93 -51.49
C ARG A 277 4.07 13.80 -52.37
N VAL A 278 3.51 12.73 -51.79
CA VAL A 278 2.94 11.61 -52.56
C VAL A 278 1.77 12.09 -53.43
N ARG A 279 0.94 13.00 -52.93
CA ARG A 279 -0.20 13.54 -53.67
C ARG A 279 0.24 14.37 -54.88
N CYS A 280 1.21 15.26 -54.71
CA CYS A 280 1.78 16.04 -55.83
C CYS A 280 2.44 15.16 -56.90
N ARG A 281 3.00 14.00 -56.52
CA ARG A 281 3.65 13.08 -57.47
C ARG A 281 2.66 12.26 -58.30
N LYS A 282 1.41 12.11 -57.86
CA LYS A 282 0.35 11.39 -58.58
C LYS A 282 -0.44 12.27 -59.55
N THR A 283 -0.26 13.59 -59.48
CA THR A 283 -0.96 14.58 -60.32
C THR A 283 -0.12 15.12 -61.48
N ASN A 284 1.13 14.66 -61.61
CA ASN A 284 1.98 14.85 -62.80
C ASN A 284 2.06 13.53 -63.56
#